data_AF-A0A699XKR7-F1
#
_entry.id   AF-A0A699XKR7-F1
#
_cell.length_a   1.000
_cell.length_b   1.000
_cell.length_c   1.000
_cell.angle_alpha   90.00
_cell.angle_beta   90.00
_cell.angle_gamma   90.00
#
_symmetry.space_group_name_H-M   'P 1'
#
loop_
_entity.id
_entity.type
_entity.pdbx_description
1 polymer ?
#
loop_
_entity_poly.entity_id
_entity_poly.type
_entity_poly.pdbx_seq_one_letter_code
_entity_poly.pdbx_strand_id
1 'polypeptide(L)'
;AARNPTAERYVHMGATSQDVMDSGLVLQLRDAIALLERDLAELAEALCGQAQRYAATPLAGRTWLQQATPVTLGMKIAGWLGAI
;
A
#
# COMPACT_ATOMS: atom_id res chain seq x y z
N ALA A 1 24.63 11.87 28.26
CA ALA A 1 25.90 12.60 28.44
C ALA A 1 25.69 14.01 29.01
N ALA A 2 25.19 14.99 28.23
CA ALA A 2 25.15 16.40 28.67
C ALA A 2 24.32 16.72 29.93
N ARG A 3 23.27 15.93 30.23
CA ARG A 3 22.45 16.07 31.45
C ARG A 3 22.73 15.04 32.54
N ASN A 4 23.38 13.93 32.17
CA ASN A 4 23.79 12.86 33.07
C ASN A 4 25.01 12.16 32.45
N PRO A 5 26.23 12.50 32.90
CA PRO A 5 27.47 11.98 32.34
C PRO A 5 27.68 10.49 32.61
N THR A 6 27.19 9.97 33.72
CA THR A 6 27.38 8.56 34.08
C THR A 6 26.56 7.61 33.20
N ALA A 7 25.44 8.10 32.66
CA ALA A 7 24.57 7.33 31.76
C ALA A 7 25.23 6.97 30.42
N GLU A 8 26.23 7.73 29.96
CA GLU A 8 26.92 7.49 28.68
C GLU A 8 27.53 6.09 28.60
N ARG A 9 28.05 5.59 29.72
CA ARG A 9 28.68 4.26 29.82
C ARG A 9 27.72 3.11 29.57
N TYR A 10 26.42 3.36 29.64
CA TYR A 10 25.37 2.36 29.49
C TYR A 10 24.65 2.46 28.14
N VAL A 11 24.92 3.49 27.34
CA VAL A 11 24.35 3.63 26.00
C VAL A 11 24.88 2.50 25.13
N HIS A 12 23.98 1.80 24.44
CA HIS A 12 24.32 0.68 23.54
C HIS A 12 24.99 -0.52 24.23
N MET A 13 25.03 -0.55 25.57
CA MET A 13 25.68 -1.61 26.32
C MET A 13 25.02 -2.97 26.04
N GLY A 14 25.80 -3.92 25.50
CA GLY A 14 25.34 -5.27 25.18
C GLY A 14 24.60 -5.42 23.85
N ALA A 15 24.34 -4.33 23.14
CA ALA A 15 23.79 -4.35 21.78
C ALA A 15 24.90 -4.26 20.74
N THR A 16 24.63 -4.78 19.55
CA THR A 16 25.40 -4.56 18.34
C THR A 16 24.72 -3.50 17.47
N SER A 17 25.45 -2.92 16.52
CA SER A 17 24.86 -1.99 15.55
C SER A 17 23.64 -2.57 14.84
N GLN A 18 23.67 -3.87 14.55
CA GLN A 18 22.59 -4.54 13.83
C GLN A 18 21.30 -4.58 14.65
N ASP A 19 21.37 -4.81 15.96
CA ASP A 19 20.18 -4.83 16.83
C ASP A 19 19.39 -3.51 16.75
N VAL A 20 20.11 -2.39 16.74
CA VAL A 20 19.52 -1.04 16.66
C VAL A 20 19.00 -0.76 15.26
N MET A 21 19.77 -1.12 14.22
CA MET A 21 19.37 -0.91 12.82
C MET A 21 18.13 -1.72 12.45
N ASP A 22 18.11 -3.01 12.77
CA ASP A 22 17.00 -3.91 12.43
C ASP A 22 15.74 -3.52 13.21
N SER A 23 15.87 -3.18 14.50
CA SER A 23 14.73 -2.67 15.28
C SER A 23 14.19 -1.36 14.72
N GLY A 24 15.09 -0.44 14.34
CA GLY A 24 14.70 0.81 13.69
C GLY A 24 13.99 0.58 12.36
N LEU A 25 14.49 -0.33 11.54
CA LEU A 25 13.90 -0.71 10.26
C LEU A 25 12.49 -1.29 10.45
N VAL A 26 12.29 -2.20 11.41
CA VAL A 26 10.96 -2.78 11.67
C VAL A 26 9.96 -1.72 12.11
N LEU A 27 10.38 -0.76 12.94
CA LEU A 27 9.52 0.37 13.34
C LEU A 27 9.14 1.24 12.12
N GLN A 28 10.10 1.52 11.23
CA GLN A 28 9.84 2.27 10.00
C GLN A 28 8.90 1.51 9.05
N LEU A 29 9.14 0.20 8.86
CA LEU A 29 8.30 -0.65 8.02
C LEU A 29 6.88 -0.76 8.55
N ARG A 30 6.69 -0.89 9.87
CA ARG A 30 5.37 -0.89 10.50
C ARG A 30 4.61 0.39 10.14
N ASP A 31 5.25 1.54 10.30
CA ASP A 31 4.60 2.82 10.04
C ASP A 31 4.34 2.99 8.52
N ALA A 32 5.24 2.54 7.65
CA ALA A 32 5.06 2.56 6.20
C ALA A 32 3.91 1.64 5.73
N ILE A 33 3.80 0.43 6.27
CA ILE A 33 2.72 -0.51 5.96
C ILE A 33 1.36 0.10 6.33
N ALA A 34 1.24 0.75 7.48
CA ALA A 34 0.00 1.41 7.88
C ALA A 34 -0.44 2.52 6.90
N LEU A 35 0.52 3.24 6.29
CA LEU A 35 0.22 4.22 5.24
C LEU A 35 -0.27 3.53 3.97
N LEU A 36 0.41 2.46 3.53
CA LEU A 36 0.04 1.71 2.34
C LEU A 36 -1.34 1.04 2.47
N GLU A 37 -1.65 0.44 3.61
CA GLU A 37 -2.96 -0.16 3.87
C GLU A 37 -4.09 0.86 3.79
N ARG A 38 -3.90 2.06 4.36
CA ARG A 38 -4.87 3.15 4.25
C ARG A 38 -5.06 3.56 2.79
N ASP A 39 -3.98 3.81 2.06
CA ASP A 39 -4.05 4.28 0.67
C ASP A 39 -4.69 3.21 -0.24
N LEU A 40 -4.44 1.92 0.00
CA LEU A 40 -5.09 0.82 -0.71
C LEU A 40 -6.58 0.73 -0.39
N ALA A 41 -6.98 0.92 0.86
CA ALA A 41 -8.40 0.96 1.24
C ALA A 41 -9.14 2.13 0.59
N GLU A 42 -8.54 3.32 0.57
CA GLU A 42 -9.09 4.49 -0.12
C GLU A 42 -9.22 4.26 -1.63
N LEU A 43 -8.21 3.63 -2.26
CA LEU A 43 -8.27 3.26 -3.66
C LEU A 43 -9.37 2.22 -3.94
N ALA A 44 -9.52 1.21 -3.09
CA ALA A 44 -10.54 0.19 -3.22
C ALA A 44 -11.95 0.80 -3.18
N GLU A 45 -12.23 1.69 -2.23
CA GLU A 45 -13.50 2.40 -2.14
C GLU A 45 -13.76 3.27 -3.38
N ALA A 46 -12.75 4.00 -3.85
CA ALA A 46 -12.87 4.80 -5.06
C ALA A 46 -13.18 3.94 -6.28
N LEU A 47 -12.47 2.81 -6.47
CA LEU A 47 -12.71 1.87 -7.56
C LEU A 47 -14.09 1.22 -7.46
N CYS A 48 -14.54 0.86 -6.26
CA CYS A 48 -15.89 0.34 -6.02
C CYS A 48 -16.96 1.33 -6.51
N GLY A 49 -16.85 2.60 -6.10
CA GLY A 49 -17.77 3.65 -6.52
C GLY A 49 -17.76 3.86 -8.05
N GLN A 50 -16.59 3.83 -8.69
CA GLN A 50 -16.50 3.97 -10.15
C GLN A 50 -17.03 2.73 -10.89
N ALA A 51 -16.78 1.53 -10.39
CA ALA A 51 -17.27 0.28 -10.97
C ALA A 51 -18.80 0.26 -10.99
N GLN A 52 -19.44 0.68 -9.88
CA GLN A 52 -20.90 0.81 -9.79
C GLN A 52 -21.42 1.91 -10.70
N ARG A 53 -20.81 3.11 -10.67
CA ARG A 53 -21.21 4.25 -11.52
C ARG A 53 -21.23 3.91 -13.00
N TYR A 54 -20.26 3.13 -13.46
CA TYR A 54 -20.10 2.77 -14.88
C TYR A 54 -20.51 1.33 -15.20
N ALA A 55 -21.27 0.68 -14.31
CA ALA A 55 -21.66 -0.73 -14.44
C ALA A 55 -22.35 -1.04 -15.79
N ALA A 56 -23.19 -0.12 -16.29
CA ALA A 56 -23.93 -0.27 -17.54
C ALA A 56 -23.31 0.50 -18.73
N THR A 57 -22.14 1.13 -18.56
CA THR A 57 -21.51 1.92 -19.64
C THR A 57 -20.82 0.99 -20.64
N PRO A 58 -21.26 0.91 -21.91
CA PRO A 58 -20.64 0.02 -22.89
C PRO A 58 -19.20 0.40 -23.20
N LEU A 59 -18.34 -0.59 -23.39
CA LEU A 59 -16.93 -0.42 -23.75
C LEU A 59 -16.53 -1.52 -24.75
N ALA A 60 -15.79 -1.17 -25.79
CA ALA A 60 -15.17 -2.18 -26.66
C ALA A 60 -14.15 -3.00 -25.85
N GLY A 61 -14.41 -4.30 -25.68
CA GLY A 61 -13.44 -5.23 -25.13
C GLY A 61 -12.21 -5.31 -26.04
N ARG A 62 -11.05 -5.67 -25.47
CA ARG A 62 -9.81 -5.81 -26.24
C ARG A 62 -9.02 -7.04 -25.83
N THR A 63 -8.60 -7.83 -26.80
CA THR A 63 -7.60 -8.89 -26.67
C THR A 63 -6.47 -8.58 -27.64
N TRP A 64 -5.21 -8.74 -27.21
CA TRP A 64 -4.04 -8.31 -28.01
C TRP A 64 -4.12 -6.85 -28.48
N LEU A 65 -4.76 -5.99 -27.67
CA LEU A 65 -5.07 -4.58 -27.98
C LEU A 65 -5.99 -4.35 -29.20
N GLN A 66 -6.53 -5.39 -29.82
CA GLN A 66 -7.51 -5.31 -30.90
C GLN A 66 -8.93 -5.36 -30.36
N GLN A 67 -9.89 -4.78 -31.09
CA GLN A 67 -11.30 -4.83 -30.70
C GLN A 67 -11.79 -6.29 -30.63
N ALA A 68 -12.50 -6.59 -29.54
CA ALA A 68 -13.10 -7.89 -29.27
C ALA A 68 -14.57 -7.70 -28.87
N THR A 69 -15.19 -8.74 -28.29
CA THR A 69 -16.56 -8.69 -27.78
C THR A 69 -16.76 -7.51 -26.79
N PRO A 70 -17.88 -6.76 -26.89
CA PRO A 70 -18.18 -5.67 -25.96
C PRO A 70 -18.22 -6.13 -24.49
N VAL A 71 -17.80 -5.24 -23.61
CA VAL A 71 -17.90 -5.36 -22.14
C VAL A 71 -18.48 -4.06 -21.59
N THR A 72 -18.50 -3.87 -20.26
CA THR A 72 -18.79 -2.57 -19.65
C THR A 72 -17.54 -1.95 -19.03
N LEU A 73 -17.50 -0.62 -18.97
CA LEU A 73 -16.43 0.09 -18.28
C LEU A 73 -16.39 -0.30 -16.79
N GLY A 74 -17.55 -0.43 -16.15
CA GLY A 74 -17.65 -0.88 -14.76
C GLY A 74 -17.07 -2.28 -14.54
N MET A 75 -17.32 -3.24 -15.45
CA MET A 75 -16.70 -4.57 -15.40
C MET A 75 -15.17 -4.48 -15.41
N LYS A 76 -14.59 -3.60 -16.24
CA LYS A 76 -13.14 -3.42 -16.31
C LYS A 76 -12.56 -2.82 -15.02
N ILE A 77 -13.25 -1.84 -14.43
CA ILE A 77 -12.86 -1.22 -13.16
C ILE A 77 -12.98 -2.21 -12.00
N ALA A 78 -14.04 -3.02 -11.97
CA ALA A 78 -14.19 -4.09 -10.98
C ALA A 78 -13.06 -5.12 -11.05
N GLY A 79 -12.53 -5.39 -12.25
CA GLY A 79 -11.33 -6.21 -12.43
C GLY A 79 -10.08 -5.61 -11.76
N TRP A 80 -9.92 -4.28 -11.79
CA TRP A 80 -8.83 -3.60 -11.06
C TRP A 80 -9.06 -3.66 -9.55
N LEU A 81 -10.30 -3.44 -9.09
CA LEU A 81 -10.66 -3.58 -7.69
C LEU A 81 -10.32 -4.96 -7.14
N GLY A 82 -10.60 -6.04 -7.89
CA GLY A 82 -10.28 -7.40 -7.44
C GLY A 82 -8.78 -7.73 -7.34
N ALA A 83 -7.90 -6.85 -7.83
CA ALA A 83 -6.45 -6.99 -7.69
C ALA A 83 -5.87 -6.17 -6.52
N ILE A 84 -6.70 -5.33 -5.89
CA ILE A 84 -6.42 -4.59 -4.66
C ILE A 84 -6.98 -5.40 -3.49
#